data_AF-A0A1D7XXJ0-F1
#
_entry.id   AF-A0A1D7XXJ0-F1
#
_cell.length_a   1.000
_cell.length_b   1.000
_cell.length_c   1.000
_cell.angle_alpha   90.00
_cell.angle_beta   90.00
_cell.angle_gamma   90.00
#
_symmetry.space_group_name_H-M   'P 1'
#
loop_
_entity.id
_entity.type
_entity.pdbx_description
1 polymer ?
#
loop_
_entity_poly.entity_id
_entity_poly.type
_entity_poly.pdbx_seq_one_letter_code
_entity_poly.pdbx_strand_id
1 'polypeptide(L)'
;MIDVLKKRIEEKIGRSVATRGDCELVSNAITETLDIDISYSTIRRLYGLAPYTKPNIKTTNTLAQFIGYKNYIHFTQTHLYKEKIDLSQITYKAVYDGDEAAIIALVKSTKKSLEDFTGFIVLLIRELLHVRSYRLIDELFKLKELAFENFSYSEVLYLGNSLGLLVRKQPELDTVLLKNTNFLQCVYLTFVDYSNLNGYYGSWTETIDRNPPTKEITVFTSAILEFKNFLNHKKVVDRHKDLIFSTDLNPILCSRLLALKLLVNEPKNTSEILNTYHKVHLKKSNKLDYYYELHTTAILTKNQQLMVFLIDKMAIDQKPDFYYQKNHLNFCYLMCAFYYKIQEDTLNEKKYIRLFSLDDCHYSYQEFITIIHQIYVFGTTKTTSKKKLIKKNYTDLSTQLNYPYFSEDFLMNYFN
;
A
#
# COMPACT_ATOMS: atom_id res chain seq x y z
N MET A 1 -4.26 -6.42 34.18
CA MET A 1 -2.81 -6.73 34.02
C MET A 1 -2.10 -6.95 35.35
N ILE A 2 -2.38 -6.15 36.39
CA ILE A 2 -1.88 -6.44 37.75
C ILE A 2 -2.37 -7.81 38.26
N ASP A 3 -3.60 -8.22 38.00
CA ASP A 3 -4.07 -9.55 38.41
C ASP A 3 -3.38 -10.69 37.65
N VAL A 4 -2.97 -10.42 36.41
CA VAL A 4 -2.18 -11.36 35.62
C VAL A 4 -0.75 -11.45 36.15
N LEU A 5 -0.18 -10.33 36.58
CA LEU A 5 1.11 -10.29 37.29
C LEU A 5 1.07 -11.13 38.57
N LYS A 6 -0.01 -11.03 39.36
CA LYS A 6 -0.23 -11.87 40.56
C LYS A 6 -0.25 -13.35 40.20
N LYS A 7 -1.06 -13.74 39.22
CA LYS A 7 -1.17 -15.14 38.79
C LYS A 7 0.18 -15.72 38.35
N ARG A 8 0.99 -14.95 37.59
CA ARG A 8 2.34 -15.38 37.18
C ARG A 8 3.31 -15.52 38.36
N ILE A 9 3.15 -14.72 39.41
CA ILE A 9 3.92 -14.88 40.66
C ILE A 9 3.53 -16.19 41.35
N GLU A 10 2.23 -16.48 41.45
CA GLU A 10 1.70 -17.74 42.01
C GLU A 10 2.20 -18.98 41.23
N GLU A 11 2.22 -18.90 39.90
CA GLU A 11 2.81 -19.94 39.04
C GLU A 11 4.30 -20.15 39.32
N LYS A 12 5.06 -19.05 39.48
CA LYS A 12 6.50 -19.13 39.73
C LYS A 12 6.83 -19.71 41.11
N ILE A 13 6.05 -19.41 42.13
CA ILE A 13 6.22 -19.96 43.49
C ILE A 13 5.53 -21.33 43.68
N GLY A 14 4.74 -21.77 42.70
CA GLY A 14 4.08 -23.07 42.68
C GLY A 14 2.88 -23.20 43.62
N ARG A 15 2.29 -22.11 44.11
CA ARG A 15 1.10 -22.11 44.99
C ARG A 15 0.34 -20.78 44.95
N SER A 16 -0.94 -20.79 45.31
CA SER A 16 -1.76 -19.58 45.48
C SER A 16 -1.34 -18.76 46.70
N VAL A 17 -1.44 -17.43 46.62
CA VAL A 17 -1.13 -16.53 47.74
C VAL A 17 -2.43 -16.10 48.43
N ALA A 18 -2.76 -16.75 49.54
CA ALA A 18 -4.02 -16.51 50.26
C ALA A 18 -3.82 -16.09 51.72
N THR A 19 -2.64 -16.35 52.29
CA THR A 19 -2.35 -16.11 53.70
C THR A 19 -1.21 -15.11 53.90
N ARG A 20 -1.04 -14.64 55.14
CA ARG A 20 0.13 -13.85 55.54
C ARG A 20 1.44 -14.59 55.24
N GLY A 21 1.50 -15.89 55.53
CA GLY A 21 2.68 -16.71 55.32
C GLY A 21 3.06 -16.80 53.84
N ASP A 22 2.07 -16.86 52.93
CA ASP A 22 2.34 -16.87 51.49
C ASP A 22 2.91 -15.53 51.00
N CYS A 23 2.46 -14.41 51.58
CA CYS A 23 3.04 -13.10 51.26
C CYS A 23 4.49 -12.95 51.76
N GLU A 24 4.80 -13.50 52.93
CA GLU A 24 6.17 -13.56 53.47
C GLU A 24 7.06 -14.45 52.58
N LEU A 25 6.53 -15.58 52.10
CA LEU A 25 7.23 -16.45 51.15
C LEU A 25 7.55 -15.73 49.83
N VAL A 26 6.58 -15.03 49.24
CA VAL A 26 6.79 -14.24 48.01
C VAL A 26 7.81 -13.12 48.24
N SER A 27 7.71 -12.42 49.37
CA SER A 27 8.65 -11.38 49.79
C SER A 27 10.08 -11.92 49.83
N ASN A 28 10.29 -13.04 50.54
CA ASN A 28 11.60 -13.67 50.68
C ASN A 28 12.13 -14.20 49.33
N ALA A 29 11.27 -14.81 48.52
CA ALA A 29 11.66 -15.33 47.21
C ALA A 29 12.10 -14.21 46.25
N ILE A 30 11.45 -13.04 46.30
CA ILE A 30 11.86 -11.86 45.53
C ILE A 30 13.23 -11.38 45.98
N THR A 31 13.45 -11.24 47.30
CA THR A 31 14.73 -10.82 47.86
C THR A 31 15.85 -11.79 47.49
N GLU A 32 15.62 -13.10 47.61
CA GLU A 32 16.60 -14.14 47.26
C GLU A 32 16.92 -14.16 45.75
N THR A 33 15.92 -13.93 44.90
CA THR A 33 16.10 -14.01 43.44
C THR A 33 16.73 -12.76 42.85
N LEU A 34 16.41 -11.58 43.38
CA LEU A 34 16.77 -10.29 42.77
C LEU A 34 17.71 -9.44 43.61
N ASP A 35 18.01 -9.84 44.85
CA ASP A 35 18.71 -9.02 45.85
C ASP A 35 18.04 -7.65 46.07
N ILE A 36 16.70 -7.63 45.98
CA ILE A 36 15.87 -6.42 46.16
C ILE A 36 14.87 -6.69 47.27
N ASP A 37 14.95 -5.91 48.34
CA ASP A 37 13.99 -5.99 49.43
C ASP A 37 12.63 -5.38 49.04
N ILE A 38 11.57 -6.14 49.28
CA ILE A 38 10.18 -5.73 49.14
C ILE A 38 9.42 -6.19 50.38
N SER A 39 8.70 -5.31 51.05
CA SER A 39 8.04 -5.71 52.30
C SER A 39 6.88 -6.70 52.05
N TYR A 40 6.75 -7.71 52.91
CA TYR A 40 5.59 -8.61 52.87
C TYR A 40 4.26 -7.86 53.01
N SER A 41 4.24 -6.72 53.70
CA SER A 41 3.08 -5.81 53.79
C SER A 41 2.68 -5.24 52.41
N THR A 42 3.64 -4.94 51.56
CA THR A 42 3.39 -4.50 50.16
C THR A 42 2.74 -5.62 49.35
N ILE A 43 3.20 -6.87 49.52
CA ILE A 43 2.60 -8.04 48.89
C ILE A 43 1.18 -8.29 49.44
N ARG A 44 0.97 -8.19 50.76
CA ARG A 44 -0.36 -8.33 51.38
C ARG A 44 -1.37 -7.33 50.81
N ARG A 45 -0.99 -6.07 50.61
CA ARG A 45 -1.87 -5.06 49.98
C ARG A 45 -2.13 -5.35 48.51
N LEU A 46 -1.15 -5.87 47.77
CA LEU A 46 -1.31 -6.27 46.37
C LEU A 46 -2.36 -7.38 46.22
N TYR A 47 -2.34 -8.38 47.09
CA TYR A 47 -3.27 -9.51 47.08
C TYR A 47 -4.59 -9.26 47.85
N GLY A 48 -4.81 -8.06 48.38
CA GLY A 48 -6.06 -7.70 49.07
C GLY A 48 -6.20 -8.25 50.49
N LEU A 49 -5.10 -8.71 51.10
CA LEU A 49 -5.04 -9.22 52.49
C LEU A 49 -4.74 -8.11 53.53
N ALA A 50 -4.77 -6.86 53.08
CA ALA A 50 -4.62 -5.61 53.83
C ALA A 50 -5.23 -4.45 53.01
N PRO A 51 -5.53 -3.29 53.62
CA PRO A 51 -6.10 -2.14 52.92
C PRO A 51 -5.32 -1.77 51.66
N TYR A 52 -6.03 -1.69 50.53
CA TYR A 52 -5.42 -1.53 49.23
C TYR A 52 -4.73 -0.16 49.09
N THR A 53 -3.53 -0.19 48.53
CA THR A 53 -2.81 0.99 48.07
C THR A 53 -2.27 0.72 46.67
N LYS A 54 -2.38 1.70 45.77
CA LYS A 54 -1.84 1.55 44.40
C LYS A 54 -0.33 1.27 44.45
N PRO A 55 0.15 0.15 43.90
CA PRO A 55 1.59 -0.15 43.89
C PRO A 55 2.34 0.90 43.06
N ASN A 56 3.49 1.34 43.56
CA ASN A 56 4.32 2.29 42.83
C ASN A 56 5.11 1.59 41.70
N ILE A 57 5.73 2.39 40.83
CA ILE A 57 6.47 1.88 39.66
C ILE A 57 7.62 0.96 40.07
N LYS A 58 8.31 1.26 41.18
CA LYS A 58 9.40 0.41 41.69
C LYS A 58 8.86 -0.98 42.03
N THR A 59 7.76 -1.03 42.80
CA THR A 59 7.07 -2.27 43.17
C THR A 59 6.63 -3.06 41.94
N THR A 60 5.95 -2.44 40.98
CA THR A 60 5.49 -3.17 39.78
C THR A 60 6.64 -3.65 38.90
N ASN A 61 7.75 -2.90 38.82
CA ASN A 61 8.97 -3.31 38.12
C ASN A 61 9.66 -4.50 38.80
N THR A 62 9.84 -4.45 40.12
CA THR A 62 10.43 -5.55 40.89
C THR A 62 9.62 -6.83 40.75
N LEU A 63 8.29 -6.74 40.81
CA LEU A 63 7.40 -7.87 40.61
C LEU A 63 7.50 -8.44 39.19
N ALA A 64 7.57 -7.58 38.17
CA ALA A 64 7.75 -8.01 36.78
C ALA A 64 9.13 -8.64 36.52
N GLN A 65 10.18 -8.12 37.14
CA GLN A 65 11.54 -8.69 37.12
C GLN A 65 11.58 -10.05 37.79
N PHE A 66 10.87 -10.20 38.90
CA PHE A 66 10.82 -11.47 39.60
C PHE A 66 10.25 -12.57 38.71
N ILE A 67 9.28 -12.29 37.86
CA ILE A 67 8.74 -13.26 36.89
C ILE A 67 9.44 -13.25 35.52
N GLY A 68 10.63 -12.63 35.41
CA GLY A 68 11.53 -12.73 34.25
C GLY A 68 11.42 -11.65 33.18
N TYR A 69 10.72 -10.53 33.43
CA TYR A 69 10.62 -9.41 32.48
C TYR A 69 11.52 -8.23 32.88
N LYS A 70 11.97 -7.41 31.92
CA LYS A 70 12.87 -6.28 32.20
C LYS A 70 12.30 -5.26 33.20
N ASN A 71 11.00 -4.96 33.06
CA ASN A 71 10.23 -4.04 33.89
C ASN A 71 8.72 -4.26 33.64
N TYR A 72 7.86 -3.49 34.32
CA TYR A 72 6.42 -3.64 34.19
C TYR A 72 5.89 -3.32 32.78
N ILE A 73 6.50 -2.36 32.07
CA ILE A 73 6.13 -2.03 30.68
C ILE A 73 6.48 -3.20 29.75
N HIS A 74 7.66 -3.79 29.91
CA HIS A 74 8.06 -4.97 29.15
C HIS A 74 7.11 -6.14 29.41
N PHE A 75 6.71 -6.36 30.67
CA PHE A 75 5.70 -7.37 31.02
C PHE A 75 4.36 -7.11 30.32
N THR A 76 3.80 -5.90 30.41
CA THR A 76 2.49 -5.63 29.78
C THR A 76 2.53 -5.80 28.27
N GLN A 77 3.61 -5.35 27.61
CA GLN A 77 3.75 -5.46 26.15
C GLN A 77 3.99 -6.90 25.68
N THR A 78 4.86 -7.65 26.35
CA THR A 78 5.22 -9.02 25.94
C THR A 78 4.22 -10.06 26.40
N HIS A 79 3.50 -9.83 27.50
CA HIS A 79 2.46 -10.75 27.93
C HIS A 79 1.23 -10.69 27.02
N LEU A 80 0.85 -9.48 26.55
CA LEU A 80 -0.14 -9.31 25.48
C LEU A 80 0.30 -10.00 24.18
N TYR A 81 1.61 -10.11 23.94
CA TYR A 81 2.16 -10.86 22.80
C TYR A 81 2.14 -12.38 23.02
N LYS A 82 2.32 -12.86 24.25
CA LYS A 82 2.28 -14.29 24.61
C LYS A 82 0.87 -14.89 24.61
N GLU A 83 -0.17 -14.09 24.86
CA GLU A 83 -1.57 -14.52 24.81
C GLU A 83 -2.19 -14.44 23.41
N LYS A 84 -1.60 -13.67 22.49
CA LYS A 84 -1.96 -13.78 21.08
C LYS A 84 -1.49 -15.13 20.58
N ILE A 85 -2.42 -15.96 20.14
CA ILE A 85 -2.11 -17.04 19.20
C ILE A 85 -1.27 -16.40 18.10
N ASP A 86 -0.04 -16.88 17.90
CA ASP A 86 0.77 -16.41 16.80
C ASP A 86 0.14 -16.93 15.50
N LEU A 87 -0.84 -16.17 15.01
CA LEU A 87 -1.59 -16.47 13.80
C LEU A 87 -0.64 -16.71 12.64
N SER A 88 0.54 -16.07 12.63
CA SER A 88 1.58 -16.34 11.64
C SER A 88 2.12 -17.77 11.77
N GLN A 89 2.47 -18.24 12.98
CA GLN A 89 2.94 -19.61 13.19
C GLN A 89 1.89 -20.66 12.83
N ILE A 90 0.62 -20.45 13.18
CA ILE A 90 -0.44 -21.38 12.76
C ILE A 90 -0.57 -21.37 11.23
N THR A 91 -0.50 -20.20 10.60
CA THR A 91 -0.53 -20.08 9.14
C THR A 91 0.62 -20.84 8.49
N TYR A 92 1.86 -20.64 8.96
CA TYR A 92 3.04 -21.34 8.43
C TYR A 92 2.90 -22.85 8.58
N LYS A 93 2.42 -23.32 9.74
CA LYS A 93 2.21 -24.75 9.99
C LYS A 93 1.14 -25.34 9.06
N ALA A 94 0.00 -24.65 8.89
CA ALA A 94 -1.07 -25.11 8.03
C ALA A 94 -0.65 -25.16 6.55
N VAL A 95 0.11 -24.17 6.08
CA VAL A 95 0.68 -24.16 4.72
C VAL A 95 1.71 -25.27 4.54
N TYR A 96 2.61 -25.46 5.52
CA TYR A 96 3.61 -26.53 5.49
C TYR A 96 2.99 -27.93 5.43
N ASP A 97 1.93 -28.17 6.23
CA ASP A 97 1.23 -29.45 6.26
C ASP A 97 0.37 -29.69 5.00
N GLY A 98 0.13 -28.66 4.18
CA GLY A 98 -0.71 -28.74 2.99
C GLY A 98 -2.19 -28.97 3.31
N ASP A 99 -2.64 -28.66 4.53
CA ASP A 99 -4.01 -28.88 4.96
C ASP A 99 -4.93 -27.74 4.49
N GLU A 100 -5.47 -27.90 3.27
CA GLU A 100 -6.36 -26.92 2.65
C GLU A 100 -7.61 -26.63 3.50
N ALA A 101 -8.14 -27.66 4.18
CA ALA A 101 -9.32 -27.52 5.04
C ALA A 101 -9.00 -26.69 6.28
N ALA A 102 -7.84 -26.92 6.91
CA ALA A 102 -7.36 -26.09 8.00
C ALA A 102 -7.15 -24.63 7.55
N ILE A 103 -6.51 -24.41 6.39
CA ILE A 103 -6.30 -23.06 5.85
C ILE A 103 -7.62 -22.32 5.63
N ILE A 104 -8.61 -22.97 5.02
CA ILE A 104 -9.95 -22.40 4.82
C ILE A 104 -10.63 -22.12 6.17
N ALA A 105 -10.49 -23.01 7.15
CA ALA A 105 -11.03 -22.81 8.49
C ALA A 105 -10.36 -21.64 9.22
N LEU A 106 -9.05 -21.46 9.06
CA LEU A 106 -8.30 -20.30 9.56
C LEU A 106 -8.83 -19.00 8.98
N VAL A 107 -9.03 -18.92 7.66
CA VAL A 107 -9.60 -17.72 7.02
C VAL A 107 -10.96 -17.36 7.60
N LYS A 108 -11.84 -18.36 7.76
CA LYS A 108 -13.19 -18.17 8.31
C LYS A 108 -13.18 -17.75 9.78
N SER A 109 -12.27 -18.28 10.59
CA SER A 109 -12.17 -17.95 12.01
C SER A 109 -11.53 -16.58 12.23
N THR A 110 -10.46 -16.25 11.49
CA THR A 110 -9.80 -14.94 11.58
C THR A 110 -10.73 -13.81 11.18
N LYS A 111 -11.55 -13.95 10.12
CA LYS A 111 -12.53 -12.91 9.72
C LYS A 111 -13.55 -12.58 10.80
N LYS A 112 -13.84 -13.53 11.71
CA LYS A 112 -14.78 -13.36 12.82
C LYS A 112 -14.10 -12.90 14.13
N SER A 113 -12.78 -12.77 14.12
CA SER A 113 -11.98 -12.41 15.29
C SER A 113 -11.66 -10.91 15.33
N LEU A 114 -10.91 -10.48 16.35
CA LEU A 114 -10.37 -9.11 16.46
C LEU A 114 -8.98 -8.96 15.81
N GLU A 115 -8.47 -9.99 15.13
CA GLU A 115 -7.18 -9.94 14.46
C GLU A 115 -7.21 -9.09 13.19
N ASP A 116 -6.04 -8.59 12.78
CA ASP A 116 -5.86 -7.92 11.49
C ASP A 116 -6.04 -8.92 10.35
N PHE A 117 -7.28 -9.01 9.84
CA PHE A 117 -7.64 -9.92 8.77
C PHE A 117 -6.88 -9.59 7.47
N THR A 118 -6.75 -8.32 7.12
CA THR A 118 -6.10 -7.92 5.86
C THR A 118 -4.60 -8.26 5.91
N GLY A 119 -3.93 -7.96 7.02
CA GLY A 119 -2.53 -8.37 7.25
C GLY A 119 -2.35 -9.89 7.23
N PHE A 120 -3.27 -10.64 7.84
CA PHE A 120 -3.27 -12.10 7.79
C PHE A 120 -3.43 -12.65 6.37
N ILE A 121 -4.37 -12.13 5.57
CA ILE A 121 -4.55 -12.58 4.18
C ILE A 121 -3.31 -12.28 3.35
N VAL A 122 -2.67 -11.12 3.53
CA VAL A 122 -1.39 -10.82 2.86
C VAL A 122 -0.34 -11.89 3.20
N LEU A 123 -0.20 -12.23 4.48
CA LEU A 123 0.75 -13.24 4.92
C LEU A 123 0.44 -14.62 4.31
N LEU A 124 -0.80 -15.09 4.46
CA LEU A 124 -1.24 -16.39 3.95
C LEU A 124 -1.05 -16.51 2.43
N ILE A 125 -1.53 -15.54 1.65
CA ILE A 125 -1.44 -15.61 0.18
C ILE A 125 0.01 -15.52 -0.28
N ARG A 126 0.88 -14.77 0.39
CA ARG A 126 2.32 -14.75 0.08
C ARG A 126 2.96 -16.12 0.28
N GLU A 127 2.67 -16.79 1.40
CA GLU A 127 3.16 -18.15 1.65
C GLU A 127 2.66 -19.13 0.58
N LEU A 128 1.37 -19.07 0.22
CA LEU A 128 0.79 -19.91 -0.82
C LEU A 128 1.38 -19.63 -2.23
N LEU A 129 1.69 -18.37 -2.54
CA LEU A 129 2.39 -18.00 -3.78
C LEU A 129 3.80 -18.58 -3.79
N HIS A 130 4.52 -18.52 -2.66
CA HIS A 130 5.86 -19.10 -2.53
C HIS A 130 5.88 -20.61 -2.80
N VAL A 131 4.89 -21.36 -2.31
CA VAL A 131 4.74 -22.80 -2.60
C VAL A 131 3.97 -23.10 -3.89
N ARG A 132 3.58 -22.07 -4.66
CA ARG A 132 2.86 -22.17 -5.95
C ARG A 132 1.51 -22.89 -5.87
N SER A 133 0.81 -22.78 -4.73
CA SER A 133 -0.53 -23.38 -4.52
C SER A 133 -1.65 -22.54 -5.16
N TYR A 134 -1.56 -22.28 -6.47
CA TYR A 134 -2.46 -21.37 -7.19
C TYR A 134 -3.93 -21.80 -7.14
N ARG A 135 -4.21 -23.10 -7.13
CA ARG A 135 -5.57 -23.63 -7.01
C ARG A 135 -6.19 -23.25 -5.66
N LEU A 136 -5.46 -23.44 -4.56
CA LEU A 136 -5.96 -23.05 -3.24
C LEU A 136 -6.15 -21.54 -3.15
N ILE A 137 -5.22 -20.74 -3.71
CA ILE A 137 -5.39 -19.29 -3.78
C ILE A 137 -6.70 -18.94 -4.51
N ASP A 138 -6.96 -19.55 -5.67
CA ASP A 138 -8.21 -19.36 -6.42
C ASP A 138 -9.44 -19.71 -5.56
N GLU A 139 -9.40 -20.84 -4.85
CA GLU A 139 -10.48 -21.24 -3.94
C GLU A 139 -10.68 -20.24 -2.78
N LEU A 140 -9.59 -19.71 -2.20
CA LEU A 140 -9.65 -18.69 -1.16
C LEU A 140 -10.29 -17.40 -1.65
N PHE A 141 -9.94 -16.93 -2.86
CA PHE A 141 -10.56 -15.74 -3.46
C PHE A 141 -12.03 -15.96 -3.86
N LYS A 142 -12.54 -17.21 -3.85
CA LYS A 142 -13.98 -17.50 -4.01
C LYS A 142 -14.74 -17.52 -2.68
N LEU A 143 -14.05 -17.45 -1.54
CA LEU A 143 -14.69 -17.39 -0.23
C LEU A 143 -15.37 -16.03 -0.03
N LYS A 144 -16.56 -16.05 0.58
CA LYS A 144 -17.29 -14.82 0.95
C LYS A 144 -16.46 -13.91 1.87
N GLU A 145 -15.60 -14.49 2.71
CA GLU A 145 -14.76 -13.75 3.65
C GLU A 145 -13.75 -12.83 2.94
N LEU A 146 -13.34 -13.20 1.72
CA LEU A 146 -12.43 -12.44 0.86
C LEU A 146 -13.14 -11.65 -0.23
N ALA A 147 -14.47 -11.63 -0.27
CA ALA A 147 -15.19 -10.92 -1.33
C ALA A 147 -14.82 -9.43 -1.32
N PHE A 148 -14.53 -8.85 -2.50
CA PHE A 148 -14.02 -7.49 -2.68
C PHE A 148 -14.85 -6.44 -1.92
N GLU A 149 -16.17 -6.58 -1.91
CA GLU A 149 -17.12 -5.70 -1.22
C GLU A 149 -16.95 -5.67 0.30
N ASN A 150 -16.26 -6.65 0.89
CA ASN A 150 -15.99 -6.74 2.32
C ASN A 150 -14.70 -6.02 2.75
N PHE A 151 -14.02 -5.35 1.82
CA PHE A 151 -12.85 -4.53 2.08
C PHE A 151 -13.13 -3.07 1.78
N SER A 152 -12.59 -2.18 2.61
CA SER A 152 -12.46 -0.77 2.25
C SER A 152 -11.42 -0.59 1.14
N TYR A 153 -11.51 0.50 0.38
CA TYR A 153 -10.53 0.78 -0.68
C TYR A 153 -9.08 0.81 -0.17
N SER A 154 -8.85 1.34 1.04
CA SER A 154 -7.51 1.34 1.67
C SER A 154 -6.99 -0.07 1.96
N GLU A 155 -7.86 -0.99 2.37
CA GLU A 155 -7.48 -2.40 2.61
C GLU A 155 -7.16 -3.12 1.30
N VAL A 156 -7.98 -2.90 0.25
CA VAL A 156 -7.70 -3.45 -1.09
C VAL A 156 -6.39 -2.89 -1.64
N LEU A 157 -6.11 -1.59 -1.47
CA LEU A 157 -4.84 -1.00 -1.86
C LEU A 157 -3.66 -1.62 -1.11
N TYR A 158 -3.78 -1.82 0.21
CA TYR A 158 -2.75 -2.47 1.01
C TYR A 158 -2.51 -3.90 0.53
N LEU A 159 -3.58 -4.70 0.42
CA LEU A 159 -3.52 -6.09 -0.04
C LEU A 159 -2.91 -6.20 -1.43
N GLY A 160 -3.40 -5.43 -2.40
CA GLY A 160 -2.90 -5.42 -3.77
C GLY A 160 -1.43 -5.02 -3.86
N ASN A 161 -1.02 -3.95 -3.17
CA ASN A 161 0.38 -3.51 -3.19
C ASN A 161 1.32 -4.50 -2.50
N SER A 162 0.88 -5.17 -1.43
CA SER A 162 1.69 -6.18 -0.75
C SER A 162 1.83 -7.48 -1.54
N LEU A 163 0.76 -7.94 -2.21
CA LEU A 163 0.79 -9.15 -3.04
C LEU A 163 1.47 -8.89 -4.39
N GLY A 164 1.20 -7.74 -5.00
CA GLY A 164 1.74 -7.31 -6.28
C GLY A 164 3.26 -7.26 -6.31
N LEU A 165 3.91 -6.85 -5.22
CA LEU A 165 5.38 -6.89 -5.09
C LEU A 165 5.96 -8.30 -5.21
N LEU A 166 5.28 -9.32 -4.67
CA LEU A 166 5.72 -10.71 -4.78
C LEU A 166 5.49 -11.22 -6.20
N VAL A 167 4.31 -10.95 -6.73
CA VAL A 167 3.93 -11.23 -8.13
C VAL A 167 4.92 -10.64 -9.12
N ARG A 168 5.36 -9.37 -8.95
CA ARG A 168 6.35 -8.74 -9.84
C ARG A 168 7.65 -9.54 -9.90
N LYS A 169 8.09 -10.10 -8.77
CA LYS A 169 9.29 -10.96 -8.70
C LYS A 169 9.05 -12.37 -9.24
N GLN A 170 7.80 -12.84 -9.22
CA GLN A 170 7.38 -14.17 -9.64
C GLN A 170 6.21 -14.05 -10.64
N PRO A 171 6.46 -13.51 -11.84
CA PRO A 171 5.39 -13.11 -12.78
C PRO A 171 4.67 -14.29 -13.43
N GLU A 172 5.20 -15.51 -13.29
CA GLU A 172 4.55 -16.74 -13.70
C GLU A 172 3.40 -17.04 -12.72
N LEU A 173 2.20 -16.58 -13.09
CA LEU A 173 0.96 -17.00 -12.44
C LEU A 173 0.21 -18.01 -13.31
N ASP A 174 -0.41 -18.98 -12.64
CA ASP A 174 -1.38 -19.85 -13.30
C ASP A 174 -2.59 -19.04 -13.78
N THR A 175 -3.05 -19.34 -15.00
CA THR A 175 -4.21 -18.71 -15.63
C THR A 175 -5.49 -18.79 -14.80
N VAL A 176 -5.59 -19.74 -13.85
CA VAL A 176 -6.72 -19.83 -12.91
C VAL A 176 -6.91 -18.54 -12.13
N LEU A 177 -5.83 -17.90 -11.68
CA LEU A 177 -5.89 -16.63 -10.95
C LEU A 177 -6.27 -15.45 -11.86
N LEU A 178 -5.79 -15.47 -13.12
CA LEU A 178 -6.14 -14.45 -14.11
C LEU A 178 -7.61 -14.53 -14.57
N LYS A 179 -8.32 -15.61 -14.22
CA LYS A 179 -9.77 -15.77 -14.47
C LYS A 179 -10.62 -15.53 -13.22
N ASN A 180 -10.00 -15.39 -12.05
CA ASN A 180 -10.70 -15.19 -10.80
C ASN A 180 -11.04 -13.70 -10.61
N THR A 181 -12.32 -13.34 -10.75
CA THR A 181 -12.80 -11.96 -10.67
C THR A 181 -12.35 -11.24 -9.39
N ASN A 182 -12.44 -11.92 -8.25
CA ASN A 182 -12.12 -11.32 -6.97
C ASN A 182 -10.61 -11.11 -6.79
N PHE A 183 -9.79 -12.05 -7.26
CA PHE A 183 -8.33 -11.85 -7.34
C PHE A 183 -7.99 -10.65 -8.24
N LEU A 184 -8.64 -10.53 -9.40
CA LEU A 184 -8.41 -9.41 -10.31
C LEU A 184 -8.78 -8.07 -9.65
N GLN A 185 -9.93 -7.99 -8.99
CA GLN A 185 -10.36 -6.77 -8.29
C GLN A 185 -9.43 -6.40 -7.13
N CYS A 186 -8.99 -7.38 -6.36
CA CYS A 186 -8.17 -7.17 -5.17
C CYS A 186 -6.69 -6.90 -5.46
N VAL A 187 -6.13 -7.50 -6.52
CA VAL A 187 -4.69 -7.48 -6.81
C VAL A 187 -4.38 -6.81 -8.14
N TYR A 188 -4.96 -7.28 -9.23
CA TYR A 188 -4.59 -6.80 -10.57
C TYR A 188 -4.99 -5.34 -10.81
N LEU A 189 -6.20 -4.94 -10.41
CA LEU A 189 -6.70 -3.57 -10.61
C LEU A 189 -6.03 -2.54 -9.68
N THR A 190 -5.47 -2.98 -8.55
CA THR A 190 -4.84 -2.11 -7.53
C THR A 190 -3.32 -2.03 -7.65
N PHE A 191 -2.65 -3.10 -8.09
CA PHE A 191 -1.21 -3.11 -8.36
C PHE A 191 -0.93 -2.89 -9.85
N VAL A 192 -1.17 -1.67 -10.32
CA VAL A 192 -0.93 -1.29 -11.73
C VAL A 192 0.56 -1.05 -11.95
N ASP A 193 1.17 -1.85 -12.83
CA ASP A 193 2.61 -1.85 -13.06
C ASP A 193 2.97 -1.29 -14.44
N TYR A 194 3.04 0.04 -14.52
CA TYR A 194 3.45 0.72 -15.76
C TYR A 194 4.91 0.43 -16.14
N SER A 195 5.73 -0.08 -15.22
CA SER A 195 7.09 -0.50 -15.54
C SER A 195 7.13 -1.80 -16.36
N ASN A 196 6.02 -2.57 -16.39
CA ASN A 196 5.97 -3.90 -16.99
C ASN A 196 4.81 -4.10 -17.99
N LEU A 197 4.31 -3.05 -18.65
CA LEU A 197 3.33 -3.19 -19.74
C LEU A 197 3.92 -3.90 -20.97
N ASN A 198 5.22 -3.76 -21.21
CA ASN A 198 5.94 -4.57 -22.21
C ASN A 198 6.42 -5.93 -21.67
N GLY A 199 6.11 -6.25 -20.40
CA GLY A 199 6.45 -7.50 -19.74
C GLY A 199 5.23 -8.25 -19.24
N TYR A 200 5.31 -8.75 -18.01
CA TYR A 200 4.30 -9.64 -17.44
C TYR A 200 2.92 -8.98 -17.31
N TYR A 201 2.85 -7.73 -16.83
CA TYR A 201 1.57 -7.06 -16.55
C TYR A 201 0.79 -6.81 -17.85
N GLY A 202 1.48 -6.46 -18.93
CA GLY A 202 0.87 -6.38 -20.26
C GLY A 202 0.40 -7.74 -20.78
N SER A 203 1.21 -8.79 -20.60
CA SER A 203 0.85 -10.16 -21.02
C SER A 203 -0.38 -10.69 -20.26
N TRP A 204 -0.49 -10.37 -18.97
CA TRP A 204 -1.68 -10.66 -18.17
C TRP A 204 -2.88 -9.88 -18.66
N THR A 205 -2.70 -8.58 -18.91
CA THR A 205 -3.76 -7.70 -19.45
C THR A 205 -4.31 -8.25 -20.76
N GLU A 206 -3.45 -8.67 -21.69
CA GLU A 206 -3.86 -9.31 -22.96
C GLU A 206 -4.57 -10.64 -22.74
N THR A 207 -4.20 -11.40 -21.71
CA THR A 207 -4.86 -12.66 -21.35
C THR A 207 -6.26 -12.43 -20.79
N ILE A 208 -6.41 -11.44 -19.91
CA ILE A 208 -7.69 -11.07 -19.28
C ILE A 208 -8.64 -10.46 -20.32
N ASP A 209 -8.13 -9.58 -21.20
CA ASP A 209 -8.93 -8.89 -22.23
C ASP A 209 -9.60 -9.86 -23.24
N ARG A 210 -9.08 -11.08 -23.39
CA ARG A 210 -9.72 -12.12 -24.22
C ARG A 210 -11.06 -12.59 -23.67
N ASN A 211 -11.21 -12.65 -22.35
CA ASN A 211 -12.42 -13.11 -21.67
C ASN A 211 -12.60 -12.36 -20.32
N PRO A 212 -12.86 -11.04 -20.35
CA PRO A 212 -12.94 -10.24 -19.14
C PRO A 212 -14.21 -10.57 -18.35
N PRO A 213 -14.13 -10.77 -17.02
CA PRO A 213 -15.27 -11.26 -16.24
C PRO A 213 -16.29 -10.17 -15.89
N THR A 214 -15.94 -8.88 -15.98
CA THR A 214 -16.83 -7.77 -15.65
C THR A 214 -16.62 -6.59 -16.62
N LYS A 215 -17.63 -5.74 -16.74
CA LYS A 215 -17.58 -4.51 -17.56
C LYS A 215 -16.42 -3.60 -17.13
N GLU A 216 -16.19 -3.43 -15.83
CA GLU A 216 -15.10 -2.59 -15.33
C GLU A 216 -13.73 -3.16 -15.73
N ILE A 217 -13.54 -4.49 -15.64
CA ILE A 217 -12.29 -5.14 -16.06
C ILE A 217 -12.11 -5.05 -17.58
N THR A 218 -13.17 -5.18 -18.39
CA THR A 218 -13.12 -4.95 -19.83
C THR A 218 -12.62 -3.54 -20.16
N VAL A 219 -13.18 -2.53 -19.50
CA VAL A 219 -12.83 -1.13 -19.74
C VAL A 219 -11.40 -0.84 -19.26
N PHE A 220 -11.02 -1.38 -18.10
CA PHE A 220 -9.68 -1.23 -17.54
C PHE A 220 -8.61 -1.87 -18.42
N THR A 221 -8.77 -3.13 -18.80
CA THR A 221 -7.79 -3.86 -19.62
C THR A 221 -7.60 -3.19 -20.98
N SER A 222 -8.70 -2.84 -21.64
CA SER A 222 -8.67 -2.06 -22.87
C SER A 222 -7.90 -0.74 -22.68
N ALA A 223 -8.13 0.01 -21.60
CA ALA A 223 -7.43 1.27 -21.35
C ALA A 223 -5.92 1.07 -21.11
N ILE A 224 -5.52 0.03 -20.38
CA ILE A 224 -4.11 -0.32 -20.17
C ILE A 224 -3.41 -0.67 -21.49
N LEU A 225 -4.06 -1.44 -22.37
CA LEU A 225 -3.49 -1.80 -23.67
C LEU A 225 -3.32 -0.58 -24.58
N GLU A 226 -4.26 0.35 -24.56
CA GLU A 226 -4.15 1.60 -25.33
C GLU A 226 -3.04 2.52 -24.77
N PHE A 227 -2.83 2.55 -23.45
CA PHE A 227 -1.68 3.25 -22.86
C PHE A 227 -0.34 2.56 -23.19
N LYS A 228 -0.30 1.23 -23.19
CA LYS A 228 0.84 0.46 -23.69
C LYS A 228 1.13 0.82 -25.16
N ASN A 229 0.11 0.94 -26.01
CA ASN A 229 0.28 1.37 -27.40
C ASN A 229 0.94 2.74 -27.50
N PHE A 230 0.46 3.71 -26.71
CA PHE A 230 1.05 5.05 -26.64
C PHE A 230 2.55 5.02 -26.33
N LEU A 231 2.96 4.30 -25.27
CA LEU A 231 4.37 4.19 -24.87
C LEU A 231 5.25 3.44 -25.89
N ASN A 232 4.63 2.72 -26.81
CA ASN A 232 5.29 2.01 -27.90
C ASN A 232 5.19 2.72 -29.26
N HIS A 233 4.81 4.00 -29.28
CA HIS A 233 4.60 4.79 -30.50
C HIS A 233 3.58 4.16 -31.47
N LYS A 234 2.64 3.36 -30.95
CA LYS A 234 1.52 2.81 -31.70
C LYS A 234 0.32 3.74 -31.60
N LYS A 235 -0.53 3.71 -32.63
CA LYS A 235 -1.77 4.49 -32.66
C LYS A 235 -2.68 4.07 -31.49
N VAL A 236 -3.12 5.07 -30.72
CA VAL A 236 -4.08 4.93 -29.63
C VAL A 236 -5.50 5.06 -30.18
N VAL A 237 -6.42 4.26 -29.66
CA VAL A 237 -7.84 4.33 -30.01
C VAL A 237 -8.70 4.63 -28.78
N ASP A 238 -9.51 5.68 -28.87
CA ASP A 238 -10.52 5.98 -27.85
C ASP A 238 -11.78 5.14 -28.07
N ARG A 239 -11.82 3.96 -27.43
CA ARG A 239 -12.92 2.98 -27.55
C ARG A 239 -14.10 3.25 -26.62
N HIS A 240 -13.90 4.00 -25.53
CA HIS A 240 -14.83 4.10 -24.40
C HIS A 240 -15.28 5.54 -24.13
N LYS A 241 -15.41 6.34 -25.19
CA LYS A 241 -15.57 7.80 -25.21
C LYS A 241 -16.46 8.41 -24.11
N ASP A 242 -17.62 7.82 -23.88
CA ASP A 242 -18.65 8.37 -22.98
C ASP A 242 -18.48 7.89 -21.54
N LEU A 243 -17.71 6.82 -21.32
CA LEU A 243 -17.49 6.25 -19.99
C LEU A 243 -16.60 7.15 -19.10
N ILE A 244 -15.93 8.16 -19.66
CA ILE A 244 -15.24 9.20 -18.88
C ILE A 244 -16.19 9.92 -17.90
N PHE A 245 -17.48 9.98 -18.22
CA PHE A 245 -18.50 10.65 -17.40
C PHE A 245 -19.22 9.68 -16.45
N SER A 246 -18.81 8.40 -16.42
CA SER A 246 -19.49 7.38 -15.62
C SER A 246 -19.43 7.71 -14.13
N THR A 247 -20.54 7.46 -13.44
CA THR A 247 -20.63 7.51 -11.98
C THR A 247 -20.39 6.16 -11.31
N ASP A 248 -20.40 5.09 -12.09
CA ASP A 248 -20.38 3.70 -11.60
C ASP A 248 -18.98 3.08 -11.67
N LEU A 249 -18.15 3.57 -12.59
CA LEU A 249 -16.76 3.15 -12.70
C LEU A 249 -15.90 3.76 -11.58
N ASN A 250 -14.81 3.06 -11.25
CA ASN A 250 -13.78 3.61 -10.38
C ASN A 250 -13.29 4.99 -10.89
N PRO A 251 -13.18 6.02 -10.03
CA PRO A 251 -12.72 7.35 -10.43
C PRO A 251 -11.38 7.38 -11.16
N ILE A 252 -10.43 6.53 -10.75
CA ILE A 252 -9.10 6.42 -11.39
C ILE A 252 -9.25 5.83 -12.80
N LEU A 253 -10.20 4.92 -13.02
CA LEU A 253 -10.49 4.42 -14.35
C LEU A 253 -11.10 5.51 -15.24
N CYS A 254 -12.03 6.32 -14.74
CA CYS A 254 -12.51 7.50 -15.46
C CYS A 254 -11.37 8.46 -15.82
N SER A 255 -10.43 8.68 -14.89
CA SER A 255 -9.21 9.46 -15.13
C SER A 255 -8.37 8.88 -16.27
N ARG A 256 -8.17 7.56 -16.28
CA ARG A 256 -7.42 6.83 -17.32
C ARG A 256 -8.07 6.97 -18.69
N LEU A 257 -9.39 6.83 -18.75
CA LEU A 257 -10.13 6.99 -20.00
C LEU A 257 -10.05 8.42 -20.53
N LEU A 258 -10.13 9.42 -19.64
CA LEU A 258 -9.92 10.82 -20.04
C LEU A 258 -8.50 11.05 -20.54
N ALA A 259 -7.47 10.50 -19.88
CA ALA A 259 -6.09 10.55 -20.36
C ALA A 259 -5.97 10.04 -21.80
N LEU A 260 -6.51 8.85 -22.09
CA LEU A 260 -6.51 8.27 -23.44
C LEU A 260 -7.28 9.14 -24.45
N LYS A 261 -8.43 9.68 -24.05
CA LYS A 261 -9.20 10.61 -24.88
C LYS A 261 -8.39 11.84 -25.24
N LEU A 262 -7.57 12.36 -24.33
CA LEU A 262 -6.68 13.50 -24.58
C LEU A 262 -5.47 13.14 -25.45
N LEU A 263 -5.03 11.87 -25.47
CA LEU A 263 -3.96 11.40 -26.37
C LEU A 263 -4.41 11.32 -27.83
N VAL A 264 -5.70 11.11 -28.09
CA VAL A 264 -6.25 10.89 -29.44
C VAL A 264 -6.87 12.16 -30.04
N ASN A 265 -7.35 13.09 -29.22
CA ASN A 265 -8.06 14.28 -29.70
C ASN A 265 -7.14 15.43 -30.09
N GLU A 266 -7.60 16.23 -31.04
CA GLU A 266 -6.98 17.50 -31.42
C GLU A 266 -6.95 18.49 -30.23
N PRO A 267 -5.86 19.25 -30.05
CA PRO A 267 -5.71 20.19 -28.93
C PRO A 267 -6.88 21.18 -28.76
N LYS A 268 -7.53 21.56 -29.86
CA LYS A 268 -8.63 22.55 -29.89
C LYS A 268 -9.87 22.14 -29.08
N ASN A 269 -10.11 20.84 -28.89
CA ASN A 269 -11.28 20.34 -28.14
C ASN A 269 -10.96 20.04 -26.66
N THR A 270 -9.69 20.16 -26.25
CA THR A 270 -9.20 19.78 -24.92
C THR A 270 -9.94 20.54 -23.81
N SER A 271 -10.06 21.87 -23.93
CA SER A 271 -10.66 22.70 -22.88
C SER A 271 -12.14 22.40 -22.66
N GLU A 272 -12.90 22.11 -23.71
CA GLU A 272 -14.33 21.78 -23.59
C GLU A 272 -14.53 20.43 -22.89
N ILE A 273 -13.75 19.41 -23.29
CA ILE A 273 -13.79 18.09 -22.67
C ILE A 273 -13.44 18.18 -21.19
N LEU A 274 -12.33 18.86 -20.85
CA LEU A 274 -11.88 19.05 -19.47
C LEU A 274 -12.90 19.79 -18.61
N ASN A 275 -13.46 20.90 -19.12
CA ASN A 275 -14.47 21.67 -18.39
C ASN A 275 -15.76 20.86 -18.17
N THR A 276 -16.18 20.08 -19.16
CA THR A 276 -17.35 19.20 -19.05
C THR A 276 -17.10 18.10 -18.03
N TYR A 277 -15.96 17.41 -18.11
CA TYR A 277 -15.57 16.37 -17.17
C TYR A 277 -15.50 16.90 -15.73
N HIS A 278 -14.87 18.06 -15.56
CA HIS A 278 -14.81 18.72 -14.26
C HIS A 278 -16.19 19.04 -13.72
N LYS A 279 -17.09 19.62 -14.52
CA LYS A 279 -18.48 19.90 -14.09
C LYS A 279 -19.23 18.64 -13.62
N VAL A 280 -19.07 17.53 -14.34
CA VAL A 280 -19.73 16.25 -13.99
C VAL A 280 -19.22 15.71 -12.65
N HIS A 281 -17.91 15.76 -12.42
CA HIS A 281 -17.28 15.14 -11.24
C HIS A 281 -16.99 16.10 -10.07
N LEU A 282 -17.26 17.41 -10.23
CA LEU A 282 -16.95 18.49 -9.27
C LEU A 282 -17.51 18.26 -7.86
N LYS A 283 -18.68 17.62 -7.75
CA LYS A 283 -19.43 17.49 -6.49
C LYS A 283 -19.02 16.27 -5.66
N LYS A 284 -18.08 15.45 -6.13
CA LYS A 284 -17.68 14.22 -5.43
C LYS A 284 -16.56 14.49 -4.43
N SER A 285 -16.54 13.76 -3.32
CA SER A 285 -15.47 13.84 -2.29
C SER A 285 -14.10 13.40 -2.84
N ASN A 286 -14.07 12.42 -3.74
CA ASN A 286 -12.83 11.80 -4.19
C ASN A 286 -12.21 12.50 -5.42
N LYS A 287 -12.14 13.83 -5.41
CA LYS A 287 -11.77 14.62 -6.60
C LYS A 287 -10.42 14.23 -7.19
N LEU A 288 -9.41 14.03 -6.34
CA LEU A 288 -8.04 13.70 -6.76
C LEU A 288 -8.00 12.43 -7.61
N ASP A 289 -8.85 11.45 -7.32
CA ASP A 289 -8.87 10.17 -8.01
C ASP A 289 -9.36 10.31 -9.46
N TYR A 290 -10.30 11.22 -9.74
CA TYR A 290 -10.80 11.50 -11.09
C TYR A 290 -9.75 12.14 -12.01
N TYR A 291 -8.62 12.56 -11.49
CA TYR A 291 -7.56 13.20 -12.26
C TYR A 291 -6.20 12.52 -12.09
N TYR A 292 -6.14 11.40 -11.36
CA TYR A 292 -4.92 10.71 -11.01
C TYR A 292 -4.00 10.46 -12.21
N GLU A 293 -4.54 9.92 -13.31
CA GLU A 293 -3.80 9.56 -14.53
C GLU A 293 -3.47 10.77 -15.43
N LEU A 294 -4.13 11.91 -15.21
CA LEU A 294 -3.90 13.10 -16.02
C LEU A 294 -2.54 13.74 -15.71
N HIS A 295 -2.02 13.62 -14.49
CA HIS A 295 -0.68 14.12 -14.14
C HIS A 295 0.39 13.45 -15.00
N THR A 296 0.30 12.12 -15.14
CA THR A 296 1.24 11.33 -15.94
C THR A 296 1.16 11.78 -17.39
N THR A 297 -0.06 11.84 -17.91
CA THR A 297 -0.33 12.21 -19.30
C THR A 297 0.15 13.63 -19.60
N ALA A 298 -0.08 14.58 -18.70
CA ALA A 298 0.36 15.98 -18.84
C ALA A 298 1.87 16.08 -18.98
N ILE A 299 2.63 15.39 -18.12
CA ILE A 299 4.10 15.37 -18.19
C ILE A 299 4.55 14.70 -19.49
N LEU A 300 4.08 13.48 -19.77
CA LEU A 300 4.55 12.74 -20.94
C LEU A 300 4.31 13.51 -22.25
N THR A 301 3.16 14.16 -22.39
CA THR A 301 2.78 14.91 -23.61
C THR A 301 3.26 16.37 -23.61
N LYS A 302 3.92 16.84 -22.54
CA LYS A 302 4.26 18.26 -22.32
C LYS A 302 3.05 19.21 -22.47
N ASN A 303 1.85 18.74 -22.15
CA ASN A 303 0.63 19.51 -22.37
C ASN A 303 0.45 20.58 -21.27
N GLN A 304 0.97 21.78 -21.53
CA GLN A 304 0.90 22.91 -20.59
C GLN A 304 -0.54 23.35 -20.29
N GLN A 305 -1.46 23.23 -21.26
CA GLN A 305 -2.88 23.55 -21.05
C GLN A 305 -3.52 22.59 -20.04
N LEU A 306 -3.18 21.30 -20.11
CA LEU A 306 -3.62 20.31 -19.14
C LEU A 306 -2.99 20.57 -17.76
N MET A 307 -1.69 20.88 -17.71
CA MET A 307 -1.00 21.19 -16.45
C MET A 307 -1.62 22.38 -15.72
N VAL A 308 -1.83 23.51 -16.41
CA VAL A 308 -2.44 24.70 -15.78
C VAL A 308 -3.87 24.42 -15.34
N PHE A 309 -4.64 23.69 -16.16
CA PHE A 309 -5.99 23.27 -15.79
C PHE A 309 -6.01 22.45 -14.49
N LEU A 310 -5.10 21.48 -14.34
CA LEU A 310 -5.00 20.67 -13.14
C LEU A 310 -4.62 21.52 -11.92
N ILE A 311 -3.64 22.42 -12.06
CA ILE A 311 -3.21 23.34 -10.99
C ILE A 311 -4.37 24.20 -10.51
N ASP A 312 -5.11 24.82 -11.44
CA ASP A 312 -6.21 25.72 -11.12
C ASP A 312 -7.40 24.99 -10.48
N LYS A 313 -7.70 23.78 -10.94
CA LYS A 313 -8.93 23.06 -10.55
C LYS A 313 -8.78 22.14 -9.34
N MET A 314 -7.57 21.69 -9.03
CA MET A 314 -7.36 20.75 -7.92
C MET A 314 -7.21 21.41 -6.56
N ALA A 315 -6.93 22.71 -6.49
CA ALA A 315 -6.59 23.39 -5.24
C ALA A 315 -5.56 22.58 -4.43
N ILE A 316 -4.42 22.29 -5.06
CA ILE A 316 -3.38 21.32 -4.65
C ILE A 316 -2.87 21.54 -3.20
N ASP A 317 -3.04 22.74 -2.65
CA ASP A 317 -2.69 23.09 -1.27
C ASP A 317 -3.73 22.64 -0.22
N GLN A 318 -4.85 22.04 -0.63
CA GLN A 318 -5.87 21.51 0.29
C GLN A 318 -5.48 20.12 0.82
N LYS A 319 -5.78 19.89 2.11
CA LYS A 319 -5.52 18.60 2.77
C LYS A 319 -6.38 17.50 2.11
N PRO A 320 -5.80 16.34 1.77
CA PRO A 320 -6.58 15.24 1.17
C PRO A 320 -7.60 14.69 2.17
N ASP A 321 -8.73 14.22 1.63
CA ASP A 321 -9.81 13.63 2.42
C ASP A 321 -9.42 12.24 2.95
N PHE A 322 -8.59 11.51 2.21
CA PHE A 322 -8.15 10.16 2.56
C PHE A 322 -6.63 10.04 2.63
N TYR A 323 -6.12 9.17 3.52
CA TYR A 323 -4.69 8.96 3.69
C TYR A 323 -3.99 8.48 2.41
N TYR A 324 -4.61 7.55 1.64
CA TYR A 324 -4.03 7.03 0.40
C TYR A 324 -3.82 8.11 -0.66
N GLN A 325 -4.63 9.18 -0.66
CA GLN A 325 -4.53 10.27 -1.63
C GLN A 325 -3.27 11.12 -1.44
N LYS A 326 -2.54 10.97 -0.32
CA LYS A 326 -1.21 11.57 -0.17
C LYS A 326 -0.26 11.13 -1.28
N ASN A 327 -0.32 9.87 -1.69
CA ASN A 327 0.50 9.34 -2.79
C ASN A 327 0.05 9.92 -4.14
N HIS A 328 -1.25 10.20 -4.31
CA HIS A 328 -1.77 10.88 -5.51
C HIS A 328 -1.26 12.33 -5.58
N LEU A 329 -1.29 13.06 -4.46
CA LEU A 329 -0.75 14.42 -4.36
C LEU A 329 0.75 14.47 -4.61
N ASN A 330 1.50 13.48 -4.12
CA ASN A 330 2.94 13.40 -4.33
C ASN A 330 3.29 13.54 -5.83
N PHE A 331 2.64 12.75 -6.70
CA PHE A 331 2.90 12.83 -8.13
C PHE A 331 2.35 14.11 -8.79
N CYS A 332 1.27 14.68 -8.25
CA CYS A 332 0.79 16.02 -8.64
C CYS A 332 1.88 17.09 -8.41
N TYR A 333 2.59 17.05 -7.28
CA TYR A 333 3.69 18.00 -7.01
C TYR A 333 4.82 17.90 -8.02
N LEU A 334 5.16 16.70 -8.48
CA LEU A 334 6.13 16.53 -9.55
C LEU A 334 5.65 17.21 -10.84
N MET A 335 4.39 16.99 -11.24
CA MET A 335 3.81 17.65 -12.40
C MET A 335 3.83 19.19 -12.27
N CYS A 336 3.54 19.73 -11.09
CA CYS A 336 3.66 21.17 -10.83
C CYS A 336 5.09 21.67 -11.03
N ALA A 337 6.08 20.94 -10.51
CA ALA A 337 7.48 21.31 -10.69
C ALA A 337 7.87 21.36 -12.17
N PHE A 338 7.42 20.39 -12.98
CA PHE A 338 7.57 20.42 -14.43
C PHE A 338 6.93 21.67 -15.07
N TYR A 339 5.68 21.98 -14.72
CA TYR A 339 4.97 23.14 -15.25
C TYR A 339 5.69 24.45 -14.94
N TYR A 340 6.00 24.71 -13.67
CA TYR A 340 6.61 25.98 -13.26
C TYR A 340 8.05 26.13 -13.76
N LYS A 341 8.76 25.01 -13.97
CA LYS A 341 10.04 25.03 -14.68
C LYS A 341 9.89 25.48 -16.15
N ILE A 342 8.86 25.02 -16.85
CA ILE A 342 8.57 25.45 -18.23
C ILE A 342 8.20 26.94 -18.27
N GLN A 343 7.49 27.44 -17.25
CA GLN A 343 7.13 28.86 -17.13
C GLN A 343 8.26 29.75 -16.58
N GLU A 344 9.43 29.19 -16.27
CA GLU A 344 10.55 29.87 -15.61
C GLU A 344 10.21 30.49 -14.23
N ASP A 345 9.13 30.01 -13.59
CA ASP A 345 8.73 30.41 -12.24
C ASP A 345 9.52 29.62 -11.18
N THR A 346 10.69 30.15 -10.86
CA THR A 346 11.63 29.54 -9.92
C THR A 346 11.06 29.42 -8.49
N LEU A 347 10.13 30.28 -8.09
CA LEU A 347 9.57 30.27 -6.73
C LEU A 347 8.64 29.06 -6.56
N ASN A 348 7.68 28.91 -7.47
CA ASN A 348 6.74 27.80 -7.43
C ASN A 348 7.40 26.47 -7.79
N GLU A 349 8.35 26.45 -8.74
CA GLU A 349 9.17 25.26 -9.02
C GLU A 349 9.81 24.71 -7.73
N LYS A 350 10.51 25.57 -6.98
CA LYS A 350 11.15 25.20 -5.71
C LYS A 350 10.16 24.78 -4.63
N LYS A 351 8.97 25.39 -4.57
CA LYS A 351 7.91 25.00 -3.63
C LYS A 351 7.50 23.54 -3.89
N TYR A 352 7.11 23.23 -5.11
CA TYR A 352 6.50 21.92 -5.42
C TYR A 352 7.52 20.78 -5.45
N ILE A 353 8.74 21.00 -5.96
CA ILE A 353 9.76 19.93 -5.93
C ILE A 353 10.16 19.53 -4.50
N ARG A 354 10.07 20.44 -3.52
CA ARG A 354 10.32 20.12 -2.11
C ARG A 354 9.22 19.29 -1.45
N LEU A 355 8.01 19.32 -2.03
CA LEU A 355 6.87 18.53 -1.56
C LEU A 355 6.86 17.13 -2.16
N PHE A 356 7.55 16.92 -3.28
CA PHE A 356 7.68 15.63 -3.94
C PHE A 356 8.75 14.75 -3.25
N SER A 357 8.44 13.46 -3.10
CA SER A 357 9.37 12.44 -2.63
C SER A 357 9.20 11.15 -3.43
N LEU A 358 10.30 10.54 -3.89
CA LEU A 358 10.24 9.21 -4.51
C LEU A 358 9.84 8.12 -3.52
N ASP A 359 10.12 8.32 -2.23
CA ASP A 359 9.79 7.34 -1.17
C ASP A 359 8.28 7.28 -0.88
N ASP A 360 7.55 8.35 -1.24
CA ASP A 360 6.09 8.44 -1.09
C ASP A 360 5.34 7.94 -2.36
N CYS A 361 6.04 7.32 -3.32
CA CYS A 361 5.43 6.70 -4.48
C CYS A 361 4.96 5.27 -4.15
N HIS A 362 3.80 4.86 -4.68
CA HIS A 362 3.42 3.45 -4.63
C HIS A 362 4.45 2.58 -5.36
N TYR A 363 4.83 1.47 -4.75
CA TYR A 363 5.81 0.54 -5.32
C TYR A 363 5.42 0.06 -6.72
N SER A 364 4.12 -0.03 -7.01
CA SER A 364 3.62 -0.43 -8.33
C SER A 364 4.07 0.52 -9.46
N TYR A 365 4.23 1.81 -9.16
CA TYR A 365 4.62 2.84 -10.14
C TYR A 365 6.06 3.35 -9.97
N GLN A 366 6.81 2.82 -9.00
CA GLN A 366 8.06 3.43 -8.55
C GLN A 366 9.09 3.62 -9.67
N GLU A 367 9.36 2.60 -10.48
CA GLU A 367 10.36 2.72 -11.56
C GLU A 367 9.86 3.63 -12.69
N PHE A 368 8.56 3.60 -12.99
CA PHE A 368 7.93 4.49 -13.98
C PHE A 368 7.96 5.97 -13.55
N ILE A 369 7.68 6.27 -12.27
CA ILE A 369 7.82 7.63 -11.74
C ILE A 369 9.29 8.05 -11.67
N THR A 370 10.19 7.10 -11.38
CA THR A 370 11.63 7.36 -11.34
C THR A 370 12.14 7.82 -12.70
N ILE A 371 11.76 7.16 -13.80
CA ILE A 371 12.22 7.61 -15.13
C ILE A 371 11.71 9.01 -15.47
N ILE A 372 10.47 9.35 -15.08
CA ILE A 372 9.91 10.69 -15.24
C ILE A 372 10.69 11.70 -14.40
N HIS A 373 10.97 11.38 -13.13
CA HIS A 373 11.74 12.26 -12.26
C HIS A 373 13.16 12.51 -12.78
N GLN A 374 13.83 11.51 -13.38
CA GLN A 374 15.15 11.70 -14.01
C GLN A 374 15.12 12.77 -15.11
N ILE A 375 14.02 12.92 -15.85
CA ILE A 375 13.85 13.99 -16.86
C ILE A 375 13.92 15.37 -16.21
N TYR A 376 13.18 15.56 -15.11
CA TYR A 376 13.19 16.81 -14.35
C TYR A 376 14.58 17.13 -13.80
N VAL A 377 15.22 16.16 -13.15
CA VAL A 377 16.55 16.33 -12.55
C VAL A 377 17.60 16.64 -13.63
N PHE A 378 17.49 16.00 -14.80
CA PHE A 378 18.37 16.29 -15.94
C PHE A 378 18.22 17.74 -16.43
N GLY A 379 16.98 18.21 -16.59
CA GLY A 379 16.66 19.56 -17.04
C GLY A 379 17.02 20.67 -16.04
N THR A 380 17.16 20.35 -14.76
CA THR A 380 17.50 21.33 -13.69
C THR A 380 18.98 21.32 -13.32
N THR A 381 19.68 20.21 -13.55
CA THR A 381 21.11 20.10 -13.22
C THR A 381 21.94 21.01 -14.12
N LYS A 382 22.90 21.77 -13.57
CA LYS A 382 23.84 22.58 -14.36
C LYS A 382 25.20 21.90 -14.57
N THR A 383 25.63 21.10 -13.61
CA THR A 383 26.95 20.45 -13.63
C THR A 383 27.03 19.34 -14.67
N THR A 384 27.96 19.45 -15.62
CA THR A 384 28.13 18.48 -16.73
C THR A 384 28.38 17.04 -16.25
N SER A 385 29.21 16.83 -15.23
CA SER A 385 29.48 15.48 -14.70
C SER A 385 28.23 14.85 -14.09
N LYS A 386 27.44 15.60 -13.33
CA LYS A 386 26.16 15.15 -12.77
C LYS A 386 25.13 14.86 -13.87
N LYS A 387 25.02 15.74 -14.89
CA LYS A 387 24.16 15.49 -16.06
C LYS A 387 24.49 14.18 -16.76
N LYS A 388 25.79 13.87 -16.96
CA LYS A 388 26.23 12.61 -17.56
C LYS A 388 25.79 11.39 -16.73
N LEU A 389 25.90 11.46 -15.40
CA LEU A 389 25.44 10.40 -14.51
C LEU A 389 23.91 10.20 -14.57
N ILE A 390 23.15 11.30 -14.51
CA ILE A 390 21.68 11.28 -14.63
C ILE A 390 21.25 10.67 -15.96
N LYS A 391 21.88 11.10 -17.07
CA LYS A 391 21.62 10.55 -18.40
C LYS A 391 21.90 9.05 -18.46
N LYS A 392 22.99 8.59 -17.87
CA LYS A 392 23.29 7.15 -17.76
C LYS A 392 22.18 6.42 -17.01
N ASN A 393 21.81 6.89 -15.82
CA ASN A 393 20.74 6.28 -15.02
C ASN A 393 19.40 6.24 -15.77
N TYR A 394 19.05 7.31 -16.48
CA TYR A 394 17.87 7.36 -17.35
C TYR A 394 17.95 6.33 -18.48
N THR A 395 19.10 6.20 -19.13
CA THR A 395 19.29 5.27 -20.26
C THR A 395 19.23 3.81 -19.79
N ASP A 396 19.88 3.50 -18.67
CA ASP A 396 19.85 2.18 -18.04
C ASP A 396 18.40 1.81 -17.68
N LEU A 397 17.65 2.73 -17.06
CA LEU A 397 16.26 2.51 -16.70
C LEU A 397 15.34 2.43 -17.92
N SER A 398 15.52 3.29 -18.93
CA SER A 398 14.77 3.24 -20.19
C SER A 398 14.92 1.88 -20.87
N THR A 399 16.15 1.35 -20.89
CA THR A 399 16.45 0.00 -21.41
C THR A 399 15.70 -1.08 -20.63
N GLN A 400 15.64 -0.97 -19.31
CA GLN A 400 14.89 -1.91 -18.46
C GLN A 400 13.37 -1.84 -18.68
N LEU A 401 12.81 -0.63 -18.75
CA LEU A 401 11.38 -0.42 -19.00
C LEU A 401 10.96 -0.84 -20.41
N ASN A 402 11.91 -0.79 -21.35
CA ASN A 402 11.75 -1.21 -22.73
C ASN A 402 10.61 -0.46 -23.46
N TYR A 403 10.49 0.85 -23.26
CA TYR A 403 9.55 1.69 -24.00
C TYR A 403 10.29 2.63 -24.96
N PRO A 404 10.02 2.56 -26.28
CA PRO A 404 10.55 3.51 -27.26
C PRO A 404 10.22 4.98 -26.95
N TYR A 405 9.17 5.25 -26.16
CA TYR A 405 8.80 6.61 -25.73
C TYR A 405 9.88 7.32 -24.93
N PHE A 406 10.60 6.59 -24.06
CA PHE A 406 11.63 7.16 -23.20
C PHE A 406 13.00 7.15 -23.90
N SER A 407 13.06 7.81 -25.07
CA SER A 407 14.30 7.93 -25.84
C SER A 407 15.27 8.93 -25.22
N GLU A 408 16.55 8.82 -25.60
CA GLU A 408 17.54 9.85 -25.27
C GLU A 408 17.10 11.23 -25.79
N ASP A 409 16.54 11.30 -27.00
CA ASP A 409 16.05 12.56 -27.57
C ASP A 409 14.93 13.18 -26.73
N PHE A 410 14.03 12.36 -26.17
CA PHE A 410 12.98 12.84 -25.29
C PHE A 410 13.56 13.48 -24.02
N LEU A 411 14.56 12.85 -23.41
CA LEU A 411 15.28 13.40 -22.25
C LEU A 411 15.96 14.73 -22.59
N MET A 412 16.75 14.74 -23.68
CA MET A 412 17.61 15.86 -24.05
C MET A 412 16.80 17.09 -24.44
N ASN A 413 15.64 16.90 -25.06
CA ASN A 413 14.80 17.97 -25.60
C ASN A 413 13.55 18.23 -24.77
N TYR A 414 13.44 17.70 -23.54
CA TYR A 414 12.20 17.87 -22.77
C TYR A 414 11.87 19.34 -22.50
N PHE A 415 12.85 20.11 -22.03
CA PHE A 415 12.71 21.53 -21.65
C PHE A 415 13.29 22.52 -22.66
N ASN A 416 13.69 22.05 -23.85
CA ASN A 416 14.23 22.91 -24.91
C ASN A 416 13.11 23.46 -25.80
#